data_AF-M6F5Y8-F1
#
_entry.id   AF-M6F5Y8-F1
#
_cell.length_a   1.000
_cell.length_b   1.000
_cell.length_c   1.000
_cell.angle_alpha   90.00
_cell.angle_beta   90.00
_cell.angle_gamma   90.00
#
_symmetry.space_group_name_H-M   'P 1'
#
loop_
_entity.id
_entity.type
_entity.pdbx_description
1 polymer ?
#
loop_
_entity_poly.entity_id
_entity_poly.type
_entity_poly.pdbx_seq_one_letter_code
_entity_poly.pdbx_strand_id
1 'polypeptide(L)'
;MDKLSGIEFPNVGKRVFPEDWKKEQESKSQEIIDRDLDLLGFGIQKGGTIVVGSGPNRVDLTDTLIAYDVEGKRIQVAPVAGISVPNNVTCTLVVRHKFLETQYDSPSNLPSDGPNLWRDNSFEILTRQGSLVTGDVPLRLISSNASGVVTLGTDLRVWRGIFTNNIKDGQITEEKQASSVKTGLVTDLHGELVGAINPDVNHPLKLVQGINQAYLYSKNFIDVTFKQERKFLGEMFWMDDLRSPSSDFPAFCLASPDQLINSSGSGGMPDLVSYWLNQALRYDPLGSNVTDFDAISYTISSNVLTVTFANTTACQKIIDALVEDYQVHGSFTNWMTGTLLQTIGGISANSTLAITSISSASRTISFTCTATNSSGSLSGVKIRFYKHRLPDITPGTTITNQVRHFTVQGRGFISVMDTDSEWIGGLRRRDRFQGHYHELYGMIGSYSGSSTAHFGGASPNTYLFQGGGASGQPVRTPNTDGNNGPPRTGKTTDVRGISGFPYIFVRRVL
;
A
#
# COMPACT_ATOMS: atom_id res chain seq x y z
N MET A 1 5.23 -23.35 -7.85
CA MET A 1 6.19 -23.37 -6.73
C MET A 1 7.10 -22.17 -6.91
N ASP A 2 7.27 -21.40 -5.83
CA ASP A 2 7.97 -20.12 -5.87
C ASP A 2 9.40 -20.31 -6.41
N LYS A 3 9.73 -19.62 -7.51
CA LYS A 3 11.04 -19.70 -8.20
C LYS A 3 12.11 -18.88 -7.49
N LEU A 4 11.78 -18.35 -6.32
CA LEU A 4 12.52 -17.35 -5.59
C LEU A 4 13.12 -17.94 -4.31
N SER A 5 14.21 -17.33 -3.86
CA SER A 5 14.72 -17.51 -2.51
C SER A 5 13.73 -17.03 -1.44
N GLY A 6 13.84 -17.56 -0.23
CA GLY A 6 12.92 -17.29 0.88
C GLY A 6 12.51 -18.57 1.61
N ILE A 7 11.41 -18.53 2.33
CA ILE A 7 10.93 -19.69 3.10
C ILE A 7 10.05 -20.60 2.23
N GLU A 8 10.05 -21.90 2.50
CA GLU A 8 9.17 -22.84 1.80
C GLU A 8 7.74 -22.81 2.41
N PHE A 9 6.77 -22.28 1.66
CA PHE A 9 5.36 -22.32 2.01
C PHE A 9 4.62 -23.44 1.27
N PRO A 10 3.65 -24.15 1.92
CA PRO A 10 3.32 -24.17 3.34
C PRO A 10 3.91 -25.40 4.05
N ASN A 11 4.64 -25.18 5.15
CA ASN A 11 4.88 -26.27 6.11
C ASN A 11 3.58 -26.45 6.92
N VAL A 12 2.74 -27.40 6.50
CA VAL A 12 1.46 -27.71 7.17
C VAL A 12 1.69 -27.90 8.68
N GLY A 13 1.08 -27.04 9.48
CA GLY A 13 1.08 -27.13 10.95
C GLY A 13 2.24 -26.44 11.68
N LYS A 14 3.15 -25.73 10.98
CA LYS A 14 4.24 -24.97 11.64
C LYS A 14 3.92 -23.48 11.76
N ARG A 15 4.28 -22.88 12.89
CA ARG A 15 4.22 -21.43 13.09
C ARG A 15 5.29 -20.73 12.26
N VAL A 16 4.93 -19.58 11.69
CA VAL A 16 5.83 -18.67 10.99
C VAL A 16 6.03 -17.44 11.87
N PHE A 17 7.29 -17.07 12.10
CA PHE A 17 7.66 -15.96 12.99
C PHE A 17 8.00 -14.70 12.20
N PRO A 18 8.06 -13.51 12.83
CA PRO A 18 8.44 -12.27 12.16
C PRO A 18 9.79 -12.37 11.43
N GLU A 19 10.74 -13.16 11.94
CA GLU A 19 12.04 -13.39 11.32
C GLU A 19 11.92 -14.19 10.01
N ASP A 20 11.03 -15.19 9.98
CA ASP A 20 10.75 -15.98 8.77
C ASP A 20 10.11 -15.10 7.69
N TRP A 21 9.16 -14.25 8.10
CA TRP A 21 8.54 -13.28 7.20
C TRP A 21 9.55 -12.27 6.68
N LYS A 22 10.40 -11.73 7.56
CA LYS A 22 11.47 -10.81 7.18
C LYS A 22 12.43 -11.47 6.19
N LYS A 23 12.88 -12.69 6.45
CA LYS A 23 13.73 -13.47 5.55
C LYS A 23 13.08 -13.66 4.18
N GLU A 24 11.80 -14.01 4.14
CA GLU A 24 11.06 -14.15 2.89
C GLU A 24 11.01 -12.85 2.10
N GLN A 25 10.58 -11.76 2.75
CA GLN A 25 10.40 -10.47 2.08
C GLN A 25 11.72 -9.89 1.59
N GLU A 26 12.79 -9.94 2.40
CA GLU A 26 14.11 -9.47 2.02
C GLU A 26 14.69 -10.29 0.86
N SER A 27 14.55 -11.63 0.90
CA SER A 27 15.08 -12.51 -0.15
C SER A 27 14.35 -12.31 -1.49
N LYS A 28 13.01 -12.20 -1.45
CA LYS A 28 12.20 -11.92 -2.65
C LYS A 28 12.49 -10.54 -3.22
N SER A 29 12.58 -9.52 -2.35
CA SER A 29 12.86 -8.15 -2.77
C SER A 29 14.23 -8.05 -3.42
N GLN A 30 15.26 -8.64 -2.82
CA GLN A 30 16.61 -8.63 -3.38
C GLN A 30 16.67 -9.34 -4.73
N GLU A 31 16.00 -10.47 -4.90
CA GLU A 31 15.99 -11.20 -6.17
C GLU A 31 15.28 -10.43 -7.30
N ILE A 32 14.23 -9.69 -6.98
CA ILE A 32 13.56 -8.79 -7.93
C ILE A 32 14.51 -7.65 -8.32
N ILE A 33 15.13 -7.00 -7.34
CA ILE A 33 16.09 -5.91 -7.57
C ILE A 33 17.25 -6.38 -8.46
N ASP A 34 17.85 -7.54 -8.15
CA ASP A 34 18.97 -8.07 -8.90
C ASP A 34 18.60 -8.42 -10.34
N ARG A 35 17.40 -8.95 -10.58
CA ARG A 35 16.89 -9.24 -11.93
C ARG A 35 16.61 -7.97 -12.72
N ASP A 36 16.03 -6.96 -12.08
CA ASP A 36 15.76 -5.68 -12.73
C ASP A 36 17.07 -4.95 -13.06
N LEU A 37 18.07 -5.04 -12.16
CA LEU A 37 19.43 -4.54 -12.42
C LEU A 37 20.11 -5.29 -13.56
N ASP A 38 19.96 -6.62 -13.65
CA ASP A 38 20.48 -7.37 -14.80
C ASP A 38 19.74 -7.03 -16.10
N LEU A 39 18.48 -6.59 -16.06
CA LEU A 39 17.72 -6.24 -17.27
C LEU A 39 17.99 -4.80 -17.74
N LEU A 40 18.12 -3.87 -16.79
CA LEU A 40 18.11 -2.43 -17.02
C LEU A 40 19.43 -1.73 -16.62
N GLY A 41 20.37 -2.47 -16.05
CA GLY A 41 21.64 -1.96 -15.55
C GLY A 41 22.53 -1.41 -16.65
N PHE A 42 23.23 -0.31 -16.34
CA PHE A 42 24.24 0.27 -17.21
C PHE A 42 25.54 -0.54 -17.13
N GLY A 43 26.09 -0.95 -18.27
CA GLY A 43 27.40 -1.60 -18.36
C GLY A 43 27.44 -2.82 -19.29
N ILE A 44 28.64 -3.36 -19.49
CA ILE A 44 28.85 -4.61 -20.23
C ILE A 44 28.48 -5.77 -19.30
N GLN A 45 27.38 -6.45 -19.61
CA GLN A 45 27.03 -7.70 -18.94
C GLN A 45 28.05 -8.77 -19.32
N LYS A 46 28.90 -9.15 -18.39
CA LYS A 46 29.94 -10.16 -18.61
C LYS A 46 29.36 -11.54 -18.28
N GLY A 47 29.25 -12.40 -19.27
CA GLY A 47 28.85 -13.81 -19.08
C GLY A 47 29.92 -14.69 -18.43
N GLY A 48 30.84 -14.13 -17.62
CA GLY A 48 32.00 -14.80 -17.03
C GLY A 48 33.11 -15.17 -18.02
N THR A 49 34.39 -15.03 -17.69
CA THR A 49 35.48 -15.43 -18.60
C THR A 49 36.02 -16.80 -18.21
N ILE A 50 36.01 -17.76 -19.14
CA ILE A 50 36.57 -19.11 -18.94
C ILE A 50 37.94 -19.20 -19.59
N VAL A 51 38.95 -19.56 -18.79
CA VAL A 51 40.33 -19.77 -19.23
C VAL A 51 40.83 -21.16 -18.85
N VAL A 52 41.90 -21.62 -19.48
CA VAL A 52 42.60 -22.84 -19.05
C VAL A 52 43.23 -22.58 -17.68
N GLY A 53 42.92 -23.45 -16.72
CA GLY A 53 43.34 -23.29 -15.34
C GLY A 53 44.76 -23.80 -15.09
N SER A 54 45.28 -23.48 -13.91
CA SER A 54 46.59 -24.00 -13.48
C SER A 54 46.48 -25.49 -13.10
N GLY A 55 47.32 -26.33 -13.72
CA GLY A 55 47.38 -27.78 -13.48
C GLY A 55 46.59 -28.63 -14.50
N PRO A 56 46.82 -29.95 -14.52
CA PRO A 56 46.18 -30.84 -15.49
C PRO A 56 44.67 -30.91 -15.25
N ASN A 57 43.89 -30.90 -16.33
CA ASN A 57 42.44 -31.06 -16.31
C ASN A 57 41.68 -29.98 -15.52
N ARG A 58 42.10 -28.71 -15.64
CA ARG A 58 41.49 -27.58 -14.92
C ARG A 58 41.09 -26.44 -15.86
N VAL A 59 39.98 -25.78 -15.52
CA VAL A 59 39.61 -24.47 -16.06
C VAL A 59 39.28 -23.51 -14.94
N ASP A 60 39.44 -22.22 -15.21
CA ASP A 60 39.15 -21.15 -14.25
C ASP A 60 38.07 -20.24 -14.82
N LEU A 61 37.15 -19.83 -13.95
CA LEU A 61 36.22 -18.72 -14.17
C LEU A 61 36.84 -17.48 -13.51
N THR A 62 37.32 -16.53 -14.31
CA THR A 62 38.10 -15.38 -13.79
C THR A 62 37.25 -14.16 -13.42
N ASP A 63 36.04 -14.06 -13.97
CA ASP A 63 35.10 -12.97 -13.73
C ASP A 63 33.78 -13.51 -13.18
N THR A 64 33.01 -12.65 -12.50
CA THR A 64 31.65 -12.98 -12.09
C THR A 64 30.82 -13.39 -13.32
N LEU A 65 30.20 -14.57 -13.24
CA LEU A 65 29.25 -15.08 -14.21
C LEU A 65 27.84 -14.75 -13.72
N ILE A 66 27.06 -14.11 -14.58
CA ILE A 66 25.61 -13.94 -14.42
C ILE A 66 24.92 -14.71 -15.54
N ALA A 67 24.01 -15.60 -15.19
CA ALA A 67 23.32 -16.48 -16.13
C ALA A 67 21.86 -16.71 -15.71
N TYR A 68 21.05 -17.15 -16.67
CA TYR A 68 19.64 -17.45 -16.46
C TYR A 68 19.32 -18.83 -17.00
N ASP A 69 18.68 -19.67 -16.18
CA ASP A 69 18.20 -20.97 -16.64
C ASP A 69 16.96 -20.86 -17.55
N VAL A 70 16.50 -22.00 -18.06
CA VAL A 70 15.33 -22.05 -18.95
C VAL A 70 14.02 -21.66 -18.25
N GLU A 71 13.97 -21.74 -16.92
CA GLU A 71 12.82 -21.33 -16.09
C GLU A 71 12.90 -19.87 -15.66
N GLY A 72 14.00 -19.19 -15.99
CA GLY A 72 14.29 -17.79 -15.70
C GLY A 72 15.00 -17.57 -14.37
N LYS A 73 15.47 -18.59 -13.65
CA LYS A 73 16.18 -18.42 -12.37
C LYS A 73 17.55 -17.78 -12.60
N ARG A 74 17.86 -16.76 -11.80
CA ARG A 74 19.12 -16.02 -11.84
C ARG A 74 20.21 -16.85 -11.16
N ILE A 75 21.35 -16.97 -11.82
CA ILE A 75 22.55 -17.67 -11.34
C ILE A 75 23.69 -16.65 -11.32
N GLN A 76 24.24 -16.39 -10.14
CA GLN A 76 25.43 -15.56 -9.97
C GLN A 76 26.55 -16.40 -9.39
N VAL A 77 27.67 -16.49 -10.11
CA VAL A 77 28.86 -17.23 -9.70
C VAL A 77 30.03 -16.26 -9.59
N ALA A 78 30.60 -16.13 -8.40
CA ALA A 78 31.85 -15.40 -8.20
C ALA A 78 33.02 -16.10 -8.93
N PRO A 79 34.15 -15.44 -9.20
CA PRO A 79 35.31 -16.10 -9.79
C PRO A 79 35.70 -17.39 -9.05
N VAL A 80 35.87 -18.49 -9.78
CA VAL A 80 36.24 -19.81 -9.24
C VAL A 80 37.41 -20.37 -10.03
N ALA A 81 38.51 -20.65 -9.36
CA ALA A 81 39.66 -21.33 -9.93
C ALA A 81 39.58 -22.86 -9.70
N GLY A 82 40.25 -23.63 -10.55
CA GLY A 82 40.47 -25.06 -10.37
C GLY A 82 39.26 -25.94 -10.67
N ILE A 83 38.34 -25.52 -11.54
CA ILE A 83 37.17 -26.32 -11.91
C ILE A 83 37.65 -27.60 -12.62
N SER A 84 37.26 -28.76 -12.08
CA SER A 84 37.67 -30.09 -12.57
C SER A 84 37.08 -30.39 -13.96
N VAL A 85 37.93 -30.76 -14.90
CA VAL A 85 37.54 -31.33 -16.20
C VAL A 85 37.81 -32.84 -16.19
N PRO A 86 36.93 -33.70 -16.69
CA PRO A 86 37.22 -35.13 -16.83
C PRO A 86 38.40 -35.34 -17.78
N ASN A 87 39.27 -36.33 -17.50
CA ASN A 87 40.46 -36.60 -18.31
C ASN A 87 40.12 -37.31 -19.62
N ASN A 88 40.81 -36.96 -20.71
CA ASN A 88 40.69 -37.58 -22.03
C ASN A 88 39.26 -37.60 -22.61
N VAL A 89 38.46 -36.56 -22.36
CA VAL A 89 37.05 -36.49 -22.77
C VAL A 89 36.67 -35.08 -23.23
N THR A 90 35.71 -34.99 -24.16
CA THR A 90 34.98 -33.75 -24.46
C THR A 90 33.72 -33.65 -23.61
N CYS A 91 33.58 -32.55 -22.88
CA CYS A 91 32.42 -32.26 -22.04
C CYS A 91 31.92 -30.84 -22.25
N THR A 92 30.70 -30.58 -21.82
CA THR A 92 30.16 -29.21 -21.73
C THR A 92 30.30 -28.71 -20.29
N LEU A 93 30.94 -27.55 -20.11
CA LEU A 93 30.89 -26.82 -18.85
C LEU A 93 29.51 -26.19 -18.72
N VAL A 94 28.80 -26.51 -17.64
CA VAL A 94 27.47 -25.98 -17.35
C VAL A 94 27.46 -25.36 -15.96
N VAL A 95 26.63 -24.35 -15.79
CA VAL A 95 26.20 -23.90 -14.46
C VAL A 95 24.72 -24.24 -14.27
N ARG A 96 24.35 -24.64 -13.07
CA ARG A 96 22.97 -24.96 -12.72
C ARG A 96 22.58 -24.27 -11.41
N HIS A 97 21.37 -23.74 -11.37
CA HIS A 97 20.78 -23.19 -10.14
C HIS A 97 20.47 -24.32 -9.15
N LYS A 98 20.76 -24.08 -7.87
CA LYS A 98 20.41 -24.99 -6.78
C LYS A 98 20.03 -24.16 -5.56
N PHE A 99 19.02 -24.57 -4.82
CA PHE A 99 18.75 -23.95 -3.52
C PHE A 99 19.70 -24.52 -2.45
N LEU A 100 20.29 -23.64 -1.66
CA LEU A 100 20.91 -24.00 -0.40
C LEU A 100 19.82 -23.95 0.67
N GLU A 101 19.58 -25.08 1.32
CA GLU A 101 18.54 -25.25 2.33
C GLU A 101 19.14 -25.17 3.73
N THR A 102 18.67 -24.21 4.53
CA THR A 102 19.10 -24.00 5.92
C THR A 102 17.90 -24.17 6.83
N GLN A 103 18.06 -24.97 7.89
CA GLN A 103 17.03 -25.11 8.93
C GLN A 103 17.18 -23.99 9.96
N TYR A 104 16.08 -23.30 10.26
CA TYR A 104 16.01 -22.23 11.25
C TYR A 104 14.91 -22.50 12.27
N ASP A 105 15.23 -22.45 13.56
CA ASP A 105 14.26 -22.55 14.65
C ASP A 105 14.22 -21.24 15.44
N SER A 106 13.04 -20.62 15.54
CA SER A 106 12.87 -19.37 16.26
C SER A 106 12.97 -19.62 17.77
N PRO A 107 13.70 -18.78 18.54
CA PRO A 107 13.69 -18.84 20.00
C PRO A 107 12.30 -18.69 20.63
N SER A 108 11.34 -18.14 19.88
CA SER A 108 9.94 -17.96 20.30
C SER A 108 9.04 -19.16 19.98
N ASN A 109 9.59 -20.23 19.40
CA ASN A 109 8.88 -21.46 19.07
C ASN A 109 8.74 -22.37 20.31
N LEU A 110 7.91 -21.95 21.27
CA LEU A 110 7.62 -22.72 22.48
C LEU A 110 6.10 -22.96 22.63
N PRO A 111 5.65 -24.22 22.81
CA PRO A 111 6.41 -25.47 22.61
C PRO A 111 6.97 -25.56 21.17
N SER A 112 8.05 -26.29 20.89
CA SER A 112 8.64 -26.29 19.53
C SER A 112 7.85 -27.17 18.57
N ASP A 113 7.43 -26.60 17.44
CA ASP A 113 6.83 -27.32 16.31
C ASP A 113 7.88 -27.74 15.26
N GLY A 114 9.18 -27.60 15.59
CA GLY A 114 10.34 -27.87 14.74
C GLY A 114 10.74 -26.71 13.82
N PRO A 115 11.93 -26.78 13.18
CA PRO A 115 12.49 -25.69 12.39
C PRO A 115 11.75 -25.45 11.07
N ASN A 116 11.77 -24.20 10.60
CA ASN A 116 11.40 -23.80 9.25
C ASN A 116 12.60 -23.95 8.29
N LEU A 117 12.30 -24.19 7.00
CA LEU A 117 13.32 -24.35 5.96
C LEU A 117 13.47 -23.05 5.18
N TRP A 118 14.64 -22.44 5.27
CA TRP A 118 15.04 -21.27 4.50
C TRP A 118 15.81 -21.72 3.26
N ARG A 119 15.48 -21.14 2.11
CA ARG A 119 16.11 -21.45 0.82
C ARG A 119 16.83 -20.22 0.30
N ASP A 120 18.13 -20.34 0.10
CA ASP A 120 18.97 -19.31 -0.51
C ASP A 120 19.37 -19.72 -1.93
N ASN A 121 19.49 -18.72 -2.81
CA ASN A 121 19.98 -18.93 -4.15
C ASN A 121 21.43 -19.41 -4.10
N SER A 122 21.70 -20.55 -4.72
CA SER A 122 23.02 -21.13 -4.87
C SER A 122 23.16 -21.73 -6.25
N PHE A 123 24.31 -22.34 -6.51
CA PHE A 123 24.64 -22.88 -7.81
C PHE A 123 25.62 -24.03 -7.70
N GLU A 124 25.69 -24.82 -8.77
CA GLU A 124 26.74 -25.80 -8.97
C GLU A 124 27.34 -25.63 -10.38
N ILE A 125 28.65 -25.81 -10.48
CA ILE A 125 29.36 -25.87 -11.76
C ILE A 125 29.65 -27.35 -12.04
N LEU A 126 29.24 -27.82 -13.20
CA LEU A 126 29.37 -29.23 -13.58
C LEU A 126 30.03 -29.35 -14.96
N THR A 127 30.72 -30.47 -15.18
CA THR A 127 31.21 -30.88 -16.49
C THR A 127 30.37 -32.05 -16.99
N ARG A 128 29.45 -31.77 -17.91
CA ARG A 128 28.49 -32.75 -18.43
C ARG A 128 29.08 -33.48 -19.63
N GLN A 129 29.10 -34.81 -19.55
CA GLN A 129 29.35 -35.70 -20.68
C GLN A 129 28.00 -36.14 -21.25
N GLY A 130 27.76 -35.92 -22.55
CA GLY A 130 26.48 -36.21 -23.20
C GLY A 130 25.48 -35.04 -23.17
N SER A 131 24.18 -35.35 -23.21
CA SER A 131 23.12 -34.36 -23.37
C SER A 131 22.91 -33.47 -22.14
N LEU A 132 22.59 -32.20 -22.38
CA LEU A 132 22.21 -31.23 -21.33
C LEU A 132 20.86 -31.62 -20.71
N VAL A 133 20.70 -31.36 -19.42
CA VAL A 133 19.44 -31.60 -18.69
C VAL A 133 18.72 -30.26 -18.47
N THR A 134 17.40 -30.31 -18.29
CA THR A 134 16.60 -29.12 -17.93
C THR A 134 17.19 -28.40 -16.72
N GLY A 135 17.40 -27.09 -16.84
CA GLY A 135 18.04 -26.25 -15.83
C GLY A 135 19.55 -26.03 -16.00
N ASP A 136 20.21 -26.79 -16.89
CA ASP A 136 21.61 -26.52 -17.25
C ASP A 136 21.72 -25.27 -18.13
N VAL A 137 22.62 -24.36 -17.76
CA VAL A 137 23.05 -23.26 -18.61
C VAL A 137 24.42 -23.61 -19.20
N PRO A 138 24.50 -23.94 -20.50
CA PRO A 138 25.77 -24.30 -21.12
C PRO A 138 26.66 -23.07 -21.29
N LEU A 139 27.91 -23.19 -20.83
CA LEU A 139 28.91 -22.15 -20.92
C LEU A 139 29.83 -22.38 -22.11
N ARG A 140 30.51 -23.53 -22.15
CA ARG A 140 31.54 -23.79 -23.16
C ARG A 140 31.81 -25.27 -23.35
N LEU A 141 32.14 -25.68 -24.58
CA LEU A 141 32.75 -26.98 -24.84
C LEU A 141 34.19 -27.01 -24.35
N ILE A 142 34.57 -28.07 -23.64
CA ILE A 142 35.91 -28.28 -23.13
C ILE A 142 36.35 -29.69 -23.51
N SER A 143 37.55 -29.83 -24.05
CA SER A 143 38.19 -31.13 -24.27
C SER A 143 39.50 -31.22 -23.52
N SER A 144 39.77 -32.36 -22.91
CA SER A 144 41.07 -32.71 -22.34
C SER A 144 41.69 -33.89 -23.08
N ASN A 145 43.02 -33.97 -23.12
CA ASN A 145 43.74 -35.14 -23.63
C ASN A 145 44.26 -36.04 -22.50
N ALA A 146 44.82 -37.20 -22.82
CA ALA A 146 45.36 -38.15 -21.84
C ALA A 146 46.46 -37.56 -20.92
N SER A 147 47.15 -36.50 -21.35
CA SER A 147 48.17 -35.78 -20.58
C SER A 147 47.60 -34.66 -19.70
N GLY A 148 46.27 -34.48 -19.69
CA GLY A 148 45.59 -33.45 -18.92
C GLY A 148 45.66 -32.04 -19.49
N VAL A 149 46.08 -31.88 -20.76
CA VAL A 149 46.04 -30.59 -21.46
C VAL A 149 44.60 -30.28 -21.83
N VAL A 150 44.10 -29.13 -21.38
CA VAL A 150 42.74 -28.66 -21.65
C VAL A 150 42.74 -27.72 -22.87
N THR A 151 41.80 -27.94 -23.77
CA THR A 151 41.51 -27.07 -24.92
C THR A 151 40.09 -26.52 -24.78
N LEU A 152 39.95 -25.20 -24.92
CA LEU A 152 38.66 -24.51 -24.91
C LEU A 152 38.05 -24.57 -26.32
N GLY A 153 36.90 -25.23 -26.44
CA GLY A 153 36.12 -25.32 -27.66
C GLY A 153 35.16 -24.15 -27.84
N THR A 154 34.08 -24.41 -28.56
CA THR A 154 33.01 -23.44 -28.87
C THR A 154 32.37 -22.87 -27.61
N ASP A 155 32.19 -21.56 -27.61
CA ASP A 155 31.37 -20.85 -26.63
C ASP A 155 29.89 -21.17 -26.86
N LEU A 156 29.22 -21.71 -25.85
CA LEU A 156 27.82 -22.14 -25.95
C LEU A 156 26.86 -21.16 -25.29
N ARG A 157 27.37 -20.07 -24.73
CA ARG A 157 26.54 -19.05 -24.09
C ARG A 157 25.69 -18.37 -25.15
N VAL A 158 24.39 -18.63 -25.08
CA VAL A 158 23.40 -17.80 -25.76
C VAL A 158 23.21 -16.57 -24.87
N TRP A 159 23.53 -15.37 -25.38
CA TRP A 159 23.34 -14.10 -24.68
C TRP A 159 21.85 -13.89 -24.38
N ARG A 160 21.34 -14.52 -23.32
CA ARG A 160 19.92 -14.55 -22.96
C ARG A 160 19.43 -13.32 -22.19
N GLY A 161 20.26 -12.28 -22.09
CA GLY A 161 19.83 -10.95 -21.63
C GLY A 161 19.07 -10.12 -22.69
N ILE A 162 18.97 -10.59 -23.94
CA ILE A 162 18.39 -9.83 -25.06
C ILE A 162 17.49 -10.72 -25.94
N PHE A 163 16.70 -11.62 -25.34
CA PHE A 163 15.78 -12.49 -26.11
C PHE A 163 14.30 -12.25 -25.86
N THR A 164 13.93 -11.34 -24.96
CA THR A 164 12.52 -10.99 -24.77
C THR A 164 12.18 -9.52 -24.82
N ASN A 165 13.12 -8.55 -24.80
CA ASN A 165 12.71 -7.13 -24.94
C ASN A 165 13.79 -6.11 -25.37
N ASN A 166 15.01 -6.50 -25.75
CA ASN A 166 15.98 -5.53 -26.27
C ASN A 166 16.37 -5.88 -27.71
N ILE A 167 16.50 -4.83 -28.51
CA ILE A 167 16.59 -4.83 -29.97
C ILE A 167 17.91 -5.50 -30.41
N LYS A 168 17.84 -6.40 -31.40
CA LYS A 168 19.03 -6.94 -32.07
C LYS A 168 19.38 -6.14 -33.31
N ASP A 169 20.68 -6.06 -33.58
CA ASP A 169 21.21 -5.63 -34.87
C ASP A 169 20.61 -6.54 -35.98
N GLY A 170 19.99 -5.92 -36.99
CA GLY A 170 19.31 -6.61 -38.09
C GLY A 170 17.84 -7.00 -37.89
N GLN A 171 17.15 -6.62 -36.80
CA GLN A 171 15.71 -6.94 -36.60
C GLN A 171 14.72 -5.77 -36.74
N ILE A 172 15.18 -4.55 -37.05
CA ILE A 172 14.29 -3.45 -37.48
C ILE A 172 14.18 -3.51 -39.01
N THR A 173 13.12 -4.16 -39.50
CA THR A 173 12.70 -4.06 -40.90
C THR A 173 11.48 -3.15 -40.98
N GLU A 174 11.39 -2.34 -42.05
CA GLU A 174 10.34 -1.34 -42.23
C GLU A 174 8.91 -1.91 -42.15
N GLU A 175 8.76 -3.20 -42.45
CA GLU A 175 7.49 -3.94 -42.44
C GLU A 175 6.79 -4.01 -41.06
N LYS A 176 7.51 -3.76 -39.96
CA LYS A 176 6.95 -3.82 -38.59
C LYS A 176 6.53 -2.47 -38.00
N GLN A 177 6.74 -1.37 -38.71
CA GLN A 177 6.15 -0.09 -38.31
C GLN A 177 4.71 -0.04 -38.83
N ALA A 178 3.74 0.11 -37.92
CA ALA A 178 2.37 0.39 -38.32
C ALA A 178 2.38 1.60 -39.26
N SER A 179 1.72 1.49 -40.41
CA SER A 179 1.66 2.48 -41.50
C SER A 179 1.13 3.87 -41.08
N SER A 180 0.78 4.03 -39.80
CA SER A 180 0.24 5.23 -39.18
C SER A 180 1.21 5.98 -38.26
N VAL A 181 2.43 5.48 -38.00
CA VAL A 181 3.41 6.20 -37.17
C VAL A 181 4.27 7.11 -38.05
N LYS A 182 3.92 8.41 -38.10
CA LYS A 182 4.70 9.48 -38.77
C LYS A 182 5.96 9.87 -37.98
N THR A 183 6.81 8.92 -37.64
CA THR A 183 8.18 9.22 -37.20
C THR A 183 9.10 8.70 -38.29
N GLY A 184 10.05 9.52 -38.74
CA GLY A 184 10.97 9.20 -39.83
C GLY A 184 11.66 7.84 -39.68
N LEU A 185 12.23 7.36 -40.79
CA LEU A 185 12.80 6.02 -40.88
C LEU A 185 13.90 5.84 -39.81
N VAL A 186 13.99 4.65 -39.22
CA VAL A 186 15.01 4.34 -38.20
C VAL A 186 16.43 4.45 -38.77
N THR A 187 16.60 4.29 -40.07
CA THR A 187 17.83 4.57 -40.81
C THR A 187 18.27 6.03 -40.70
N ASP A 188 17.33 6.97 -40.66
CA ASP A 188 17.62 8.39 -40.51
C ASP A 188 18.08 8.68 -39.07
N LEU A 189 17.43 8.07 -38.08
CA LEU A 189 17.81 8.21 -36.66
C LEU A 189 19.17 7.55 -36.36
N HIS A 190 19.46 6.40 -36.95
CA HIS A 190 20.76 5.74 -36.85
C HIS A 190 21.85 6.57 -37.56
N GLY A 191 21.55 7.13 -38.72
CA GLY A 191 22.43 8.05 -39.44
C GLY A 191 22.71 9.34 -38.67
N GLU A 192 21.70 9.90 -38.00
CA GLU A 192 21.86 11.07 -37.13
C GLU A 192 22.69 10.75 -35.88
N LEU A 193 22.50 9.58 -35.26
CA LEU A 193 23.25 9.18 -34.06
C LEU A 193 24.73 8.90 -34.39
N VAL A 194 24.99 8.18 -35.49
CA VAL A 194 26.35 7.93 -35.98
C VAL A 194 27.00 9.23 -36.48
N GLY A 195 26.24 10.10 -37.15
CA GLY A 195 26.69 11.42 -37.58
C GLY A 195 26.94 12.41 -36.43
N ALA A 196 26.25 12.26 -35.29
CA ALA A 196 26.45 13.05 -34.09
C ALA A 196 27.65 12.58 -33.25
N ILE A 197 28.00 11.29 -33.33
CA ILE A 197 29.12 10.68 -32.58
C ILE A 197 30.45 10.79 -33.33
N ASN A 198 30.44 11.01 -34.65
CA ASN A 198 31.67 11.26 -35.40
C ASN A 198 32.14 12.72 -35.17
N PRO A 199 33.26 12.97 -34.48
CA PRO A 199 33.75 14.34 -34.28
C PRO A 199 34.20 14.92 -35.62
N ASP A 200 33.45 15.91 -36.11
CA ASP A 200 33.87 16.79 -37.20
C ASP A 200 34.71 17.94 -36.61
N VAL A 201 35.82 18.28 -37.27
CA VAL A 201 36.77 19.36 -36.96
C VAL A 201 36.05 20.71 -36.74
N ASN A 202 34.85 20.88 -37.31
CA ASN A 202 34.07 22.12 -37.21
C ASN A 202 33.11 22.21 -36.01
N HIS A 203 32.87 21.13 -35.25
CA HIS A 203 31.96 21.15 -34.10
C HIS A 203 32.42 20.24 -32.93
N PRO A 204 33.47 20.66 -32.19
CA PRO A 204 34.13 19.84 -31.17
C PRO A 204 33.27 19.51 -29.93
N LEU A 205 32.10 20.15 -29.74
CA LEU A 205 31.21 19.92 -28.60
C LEU A 205 30.10 18.87 -28.85
N LYS A 206 30.01 18.29 -30.05
CA LYS A 206 28.94 17.33 -30.42
C LYS A 206 28.95 16.06 -29.56
N LEU A 207 30.14 15.53 -29.24
CA LEU A 207 30.29 14.39 -28.34
C LEU A 207 29.76 14.70 -26.93
N VAL A 208 30.05 15.90 -26.43
CA VAL A 208 29.59 16.36 -25.11
C VAL A 208 28.07 16.51 -25.08
N GLN A 209 27.46 16.99 -26.17
CA GLN A 209 26.01 17.10 -26.30
C GLN A 209 25.31 15.73 -26.35
N GLY A 210 25.85 14.76 -27.10
CA GLY A 210 25.34 13.39 -27.15
C GLY A 210 25.44 12.68 -25.81
N ILE A 211 26.56 12.83 -25.11
CA ILE A 211 26.75 12.32 -23.74
C ILE A 211 25.75 12.97 -22.78
N ASN A 212 25.54 14.28 -22.88
CA ASN A 212 24.62 15.01 -22.00
C ASN A 212 23.16 14.58 -22.23
N GLN A 213 22.76 14.31 -23.47
CA GLN A 213 21.42 13.84 -23.80
C GLN A 213 21.18 12.40 -23.31
N ALA A 214 22.16 11.51 -23.46
CA ALA A 214 22.10 10.15 -22.92
C ALA A 214 22.08 10.15 -21.38
N TYR A 215 22.85 11.05 -20.75
CA TYR A 215 22.84 11.28 -19.31
C TYR A 215 21.48 11.77 -18.82
N LEU A 216 20.87 12.77 -19.48
CA LEU A 216 19.55 13.29 -19.12
C LEU A 216 18.45 12.25 -19.27
N TYR A 217 18.48 11.45 -20.35
CA TYR A 217 17.53 10.36 -20.56
C TYR A 217 17.66 9.30 -19.45
N SER A 218 18.89 8.88 -19.16
CA SER A 218 19.18 7.88 -18.13
C SER A 218 18.84 8.38 -16.72
N LYS A 219 19.13 9.65 -16.43
CA LYS A 219 18.77 10.31 -15.16
C LYS A 219 17.26 10.33 -14.98
N ASN A 220 16.50 10.78 -15.98
CA ASN A 220 15.04 10.80 -15.91
C ASN A 220 14.45 9.40 -15.78
N PHE A 221 15.05 8.40 -16.42
CA PHE A 221 14.63 7.00 -16.29
C PHE A 221 14.92 6.44 -14.89
N ILE A 222 16.08 6.74 -14.31
CA ILE A 222 16.46 6.35 -12.96
C ILE A 222 15.59 7.06 -11.91
N ASP A 223 15.37 8.36 -12.05
CA ASP A 223 14.49 9.13 -11.17
C ASP A 223 13.05 8.58 -11.16
N VAL A 224 12.59 7.99 -12.27
CA VAL A 224 11.27 7.34 -12.38
C VAL A 224 11.27 5.90 -11.84
N THR A 225 12.42 5.21 -11.84
CA THR A 225 12.52 3.77 -11.56
C THR A 225 13.05 3.45 -10.15
N PHE A 226 14.00 4.21 -9.63
CA PHE A 226 14.74 3.92 -8.38
C PHE A 226 14.21 4.59 -7.12
N LYS A 227 13.19 5.45 -7.20
CA LYS A 227 12.44 5.84 -6.00
C LYS A 227 11.44 4.73 -5.63
N GLN A 228 12.00 3.59 -5.25
CA GLN A 228 11.26 2.40 -4.79
C GLN A 228 10.58 2.57 -3.43
N GLU A 229 10.55 3.78 -2.86
CA GLU A 229 9.42 4.21 -2.03
C GLU A 229 8.52 5.14 -2.84
N ARG A 230 7.85 4.62 -3.88
CA ARG A 230 6.79 5.37 -4.55
C ARG A 230 5.69 5.59 -3.52
N LYS A 231 5.71 6.76 -2.88
CA LYS A 231 4.65 7.15 -1.96
C LYS A 231 3.47 7.60 -2.77
N PHE A 232 2.36 6.90 -2.60
CA PHE A 232 1.16 7.20 -3.34
C PHE A 232 0.49 8.43 -2.74
N LEU A 233 -0.11 9.24 -3.60
CA LEU A 233 -0.99 10.31 -3.16
C LEU A 233 -2.07 9.71 -2.24
N GLY A 234 -2.21 10.26 -1.03
CA GLY A 234 -3.16 9.75 -0.04
C GLY A 234 -2.65 8.63 0.86
N GLU A 235 -1.43 8.11 0.64
CA GLU A 235 -0.78 7.16 1.55
C GLU A 235 -0.46 7.84 2.88
N MET A 236 -0.65 7.10 3.98
CA MET A 236 -0.46 7.59 5.34
C MET A 236 0.79 6.99 5.99
N PHE A 237 1.48 7.79 6.79
CA PHE A 237 2.65 7.38 7.58
C PHE A 237 2.71 8.16 8.90
N TRP A 238 3.63 7.81 9.79
CA TRP A 238 3.77 8.42 11.11
C TRP A 238 5.18 8.99 11.30
N MET A 239 5.28 10.09 12.04
CA MET A 239 6.54 10.70 12.45
C MET A 239 6.49 11.15 13.91
N ASP A 240 7.65 11.18 14.57
CA ASP A 240 7.75 11.66 15.95
C ASP A 240 7.71 13.21 16.05
N ASP A 241 8.09 13.90 14.97
CA ASP A 241 8.20 15.36 14.93
C ASP A 241 7.19 16.01 13.96
N LEU A 242 6.76 17.23 14.32
CA LEU A 242 5.96 18.09 13.46
C LEU A 242 6.83 18.77 12.41
N ARG A 243 6.63 18.38 11.16
CA ARG A 243 7.17 19.04 9.97
C ARG A 243 6.06 19.63 9.11
N SER A 244 6.27 20.86 8.65
CA SER A 244 5.38 21.54 7.71
C SER A 244 5.56 21.00 6.29
N PRO A 245 4.48 20.95 5.48
CA PRO A 245 4.55 20.58 4.08
C PRO A 245 5.50 21.49 3.29
N SER A 246 6.35 20.91 2.46
CA SER A 246 7.25 21.64 1.55
C SER A 246 7.51 20.84 0.26
N SER A 247 8.31 21.39 -0.66
CA SER A 247 8.78 20.65 -1.84
C SER A 247 9.53 19.37 -1.44
N ASP A 248 10.35 19.47 -0.39
CA ASP A 248 11.24 18.39 0.05
C ASP A 248 10.56 17.47 1.08
N PHE A 249 9.41 17.91 1.60
CA PHE A 249 8.56 17.12 2.48
C PHE A 249 7.09 17.24 2.03
N PRO A 250 6.71 16.49 0.98
CA PRO A 250 5.40 16.56 0.36
C PRO A 250 4.34 15.78 1.14
N ALA A 251 4.21 16.06 2.43
CA ALA A 251 3.27 15.41 3.32
C ALA A 251 2.59 16.43 4.25
N PHE A 252 1.32 16.18 4.54
CA PHE A 252 0.48 17.02 5.39
C PHE A 252 0.15 16.31 6.70
N CYS A 253 0.28 17.03 7.81
CA CYS A 253 0.02 16.49 9.14
C CYS A 253 -1.48 16.49 9.43
N LEU A 254 -2.07 15.30 9.60
CA LEU A 254 -3.49 15.13 9.91
C LEU A 254 -3.84 15.55 11.36
N ALA A 255 -2.83 15.73 12.22
CA ALA A 255 -3.01 16.33 13.55
C ALA A 255 -3.11 17.87 13.50
N SER A 256 -2.88 18.50 12.35
CA SER A 256 -3.08 19.96 12.23
C SER A 256 -4.53 20.35 12.56
N PRO A 257 -4.78 21.59 13.03
CA PRO A 257 -6.14 22.05 13.29
C PRO A 257 -7.06 21.97 12.07
N ASP A 258 -8.36 22.05 12.32
CA ASP A 258 -9.37 22.19 11.27
C ASP A 258 -9.06 23.42 10.43
N GLN A 259 -8.92 23.24 9.11
CA GLN A 259 -8.51 24.30 8.20
C GLN A 259 -8.95 24.03 6.76
N LEU A 260 -8.98 25.09 5.94
CA LEU A 260 -9.14 24.96 4.49
C LEU A 260 -7.77 24.70 3.85
N ILE A 261 -7.71 23.67 3.02
CA ILE A 261 -6.55 23.38 2.18
C ILE A 261 -6.85 23.89 0.77
N ASN A 262 -5.94 24.71 0.26
CA ASN A 262 -6.04 25.33 -1.06
C ASN A 262 -5.21 24.55 -2.07
N SER A 263 -5.65 24.51 -3.34
CA SER A 263 -4.89 23.91 -4.44
C SER A 263 -3.76 24.83 -4.95
N SER A 264 -3.80 26.11 -4.61
CA SER A 264 -2.87 27.14 -5.08
C SER A 264 -2.43 28.07 -3.95
N GLY A 265 -1.40 28.87 -4.21
CA GLY A 265 -0.82 29.81 -3.22
C GLY A 265 0.38 29.22 -2.49
N SER A 266 0.93 29.98 -1.54
CA SER A 266 2.04 29.52 -0.70
C SER A 266 1.57 28.34 0.16
N GLY A 267 2.19 27.16 -0.03
CA GLY A 267 1.76 25.92 0.63
C GLY A 267 0.55 25.22 -0.01
N GLY A 268 0.17 25.59 -1.25
CA GLY A 268 -0.91 24.92 -1.98
C GLY A 268 -0.63 23.43 -2.25
N MET A 269 -1.69 22.61 -2.16
CA MET A 269 -1.63 21.16 -2.28
C MET A 269 -2.61 20.66 -3.35
N PRO A 270 -2.35 20.94 -4.65
CA PRO A 270 -3.32 20.69 -5.72
C PRO A 270 -3.72 19.22 -5.85
N ASP A 271 -2.75 18.31 -5.72
CA ASP A 271 -3.00 16.87 -5.83
C ASP A 271 -3.83 16.35 -4.64
N LEU A 272 -3.51 16.78 -3.40
CA LEU A 272 -4.29 16.44 -2.22
C LEU A 272 -5.73 16.95 -2.29
N VAL A 273 -5.91 18.20 -2.75
CA VAL A 273 -7.23 18.79 -2.97
C VAL A 273 -8.02 17.95 -3.97
N SER A 274 -7.43 17.64 -5.12
CA SER A 274 -8.05 16.78 -6.13
C SER A 274 -8.40 15.39 -5.58
N TYR A 275 -7.51 14.79 -4.79
CA TYR A 275 -7.72 13.49 -4.15
C TYR A 275 -8.91 13.52 -3.18
N TRP A 276 -8.91 14.44 -2.21
CA TRP A 276 -9.96 14.54 -1.20
C TRP A 276 -11.32 14.98 -1.78
N LEU A 277 -11.33 15.79 -2.85
CA LEU A 277 -12.56 16.10 -3.57
C LEU A 277 -13.22 14.84 -4.14
N ASN A 278 -12.45 13.83 -4.53
CA ASN A 278 -12.98 12.62 -5.15
C ASN A 278 -13.24 11.49 -4.15
N GLN A 279 -12.89 11.68 -2.88
CA GLN A 279 -13.04 10.66 -1.84
C GLN A 279 -14.44 10.67 -1.23
N ALA A 280 -15.35 9.88 -1.82
CA ALA A 280 -16.68 9.65 -1.29
C ALA A 280 -16.66 8.71 -0.07
N LEU A 281 -17.59 8.90 0.86
CA LEU A 281 -17.84 7.91 1.91
C LEU A 281 -18.39 6.63 1.28
N ARG A 282 -17.92 5.48 1.79
CA ARG A 282 -18.24 4.16 1.24
C ARG A 282 -18.67 3.23 2.36
N TYR A 283 -19.78 2.54 2.13
CA TYR A 283 -20.16 1.33 2.83
C TYR A 283 -19.56 0.13 2.09
N ASP A 284 -18.77 -0.68 2.78
CA ASP A 284 -18.01 -1.80 2.18
C ASP A 284 -18.11 -3.09 3.02
N PRO A 285 -19.26 -3.77 3.05
CA PRO A 285 -19.32 -5.14 3.53
C PRO A 285 -18.63 -6.06 2.51
N LEU A 286 -17.53 -6.71 2.91
CA LEU A 286 -16.73 -7.68 2.15
C LEU A 286 -17.41 -8.20 0.86
N GLY A 287 -17.28 -7.46 -0.24
CA GLY A 287 -17.78 -7.87 -1.57
C GLY A 287 -18.91 -7.05 -2.22
N SER A 288 -19.55 -6.10 -1.55
CA SER A 288 -20.54 -5.21 -2.20
C SER A 288 -20.50 -3.77 -1.70
N ASN A 289 -19.95 -2.87 -2.52
CA ASN A 289 -19.69 -1.48 -2.15
C ASN A 289 -20.85 -0.56 -2.50
N VAL A 290 -21.23 0.31 -1.56
CA VAL A 290 -22.22 1.36 -1.80
C VAL A 290 -21.60 2.71 -1.49
N THR A 291 -21.53 3.57 -2.51
CA THR A 291 -21.15 5.00 -2.37
C THR A 291 -22.36 5.93 -2.54
N ASP A 292 -23.44 5.41 -3.12
CA ASP A 292 -24.60 6.18 -3.56
C ASP A 292 -25.85 5.62 -2.89
N PHE A 293 -26.39 6.37 -1.95
CA PHE A 293 -27.42 5.91 -1.03
C PHE A 293 -28.80 6.33 -1.50
N ASP A 294 -29.74 5.38 -1.53
CA ASP A 294 -31.07 5.58 -2.10
C ASP A 294 -31.96 6.45 -1.22
N ALA A 295 -32.60 7.44 -1.86
CA ALA A 295 -33.60 8.33 -1.28
C ALA A 295 -35.01 7.96 -1.77
N ILE A 296 -36.00 8.02 -0.88
CA ILE A 296 -37.38 7.57 -1.16
C ILE A 296 -38.42 8.68 -1.10
N SER A 297 -38.13 9.78 -0.41
CA SER A 297 -39.00 10.94 -0.36
C SER A 297 -38.24 12.17 0.11
N TYR A 298 -38.82 13.33 -0.13
CA TYR A 298 -38.27 14.60 0.33
C TYR A 298 -39.38 15.58 0.73
N THR A 299 -38.98 16.55 1.56
CA THR A 299 -39.77 17.74 1.89
C THR A 299 -38.84 18.94 1.93
N ILE A 300 -39.20 20.01 1.22
CA ILE A 300 -38.57 21.32 1.28
C ILE A 300 -39.52 22.24 2.05
N SER A 301 -39.03 22.79 3.16
CA SER A 301 -39.74 23.78 3.96
C SER A 301 -38.75 24.82 4.46
N SER A 302 -39.04 26.10 4.25
CA SER A 302 -38.22 27.21 4.75
C SER A 302 -36.75 27.10 4.37
N ASN A 303 -36.46 26.83 3.09
CA ASN A 303 -35.10 26.66 2.55
C ASN A 303 -34.32 25.46 3.14
N VAL A 304 -35.01 24.50 3.77
CA VAL A 304 -34.42 23.25 4.25
C VAL A 304 -34.99 22.08 3.47
N LEU A 305 -34.12 21.35 2.77
CA LEU A 305 -34.44 20.08 2.12
C LEU A 305 -34.23 18.95 3.12
N THR A 306 -35.29 18.27 3.54
CA THR A 306 -35.22 17.04 4.32
C THR A 306 -35.45 15.85 3.41
N VAL A 307 -34.45 14.99 3.27
CA VAL A 307 -34.52 13.76 2.47
C VAL A 307 -34.68 12.57 3.40
N THR A 308 -35.62 11.68 3.06
CA THR A 308 -35.80 10.38 3.71
C THR A 308 -35.13 9.29 2.87
N PHE A 309 -34.31 8.47 3.52
CA PHE A 309 -33.56 7.40 2.88
C PHE A 309 -34.31 6.07 2.90
N ALA A 310 -33.99 5.21 1.93
CA ALA A 310 -34.52 3.86 1.83
C ALA A 310 -34.18 3.03 3.09
N ASN A 311 -35.04 2.06 3.40
CA ASN A 311 -34.81 1.13 4.50
C ASN A 311 -33.83 0.02 4.10
N THR A 312 -32.57 0.37 3.87
CA THR A 312 -31.50 -0.58 3.55
C THR A 312 -30.38 -0.49 4.59
N THR A 313 -29.65 -1.58 4.78
CA THR A 313 -28.52 -1.61 5.72
C THR A 313 -27.47 -0.55 5.40
N ALA A 314 -27.16 -0.34 4.11
CA ALA A 314 -26.21 0.68 3.68
C ALA A 314 -26.66 2.09 4.06
N CYS A 315 -27.93 2.44 3.79
CA CYS A 315 -28.50 3.73 4.15
C CYS A 315 -28.52 3.94 5.68
N GLN A 316 -28.87 2.90 6.45
CA GLN A 316 -28.85 3.00 7.90
C GLN A 316 -27.43 3.21 8.44
N LYS A 317 -26.45 2.43 7.95
CA LYS A 317 -25.07 2.51 8.42
C LYS A 317 -24.39 3.84 8.08
N ILE A 318 -24.68 4.44 6.92
CA ILE A 318 -24.16 5.79 6.64
C ILE A 318 -24.79 6.84 7.56
N ILE A 319 -26.10 6.76 7.82
CA ILE A 319 -26.79 7.71 8.71
C ILE A 319 -26.23 7.60 10.14
N ASP A 320 -26.10 6.38 10.66
CA ASP A 320 -25.54 6.14 12.01
C ASP A 320 -24.10 6.66 12.11
N ALA A 321 -23.29 6.45 11.07
CA ALA A 321 -21.91 6.93 11.05
C ALA A 321 -21.81 8.47 11.00
N LEU A 322 -22.70 9.13 10.25
CA LEU A 322 -22.78 10.59 10.23
C LEU A 322 -23.28 11.14 11.58
N VAL A 323 -24.26 10.48 12.22
CA VAL A 323 -24.72 10.85 13.58
C VAL A 323 -23.57 10.77 14.59
N GLU A 324 -22.77 9.71 14.55
CA GLU A 324 -21.65 9.56 15.48
C GLU A 324 -20.54 10.60 15.21
N ASP A 325 -20.19 10.90 13.96
CA ASP A 325 -19.24 11.99 13.66
C ASP A 325 -19.79 13.37 14.09
N TYR A 326 -21.10 13.59 14.03
CA TYR A 326 -21.72 14.81 14.55
C TYR A 326 -21.57 14.92 16.07
N GLN A 327 -21.75 13.84 16.82
CA GLN A 327 -21.53 13.83 18.28
C GLN A 327 -20.09 14.18 18.65
N VAL A 328 -19.14 13.85 17.76
CA VAL A 328 -17.73 14.22 17.91
C VAL A 328 -17.48 15.69 17.54
N HIS A 329 -18.06 16.17 16.44
CA HIS A 329 -17.81 17.53 15.96
C HIS A 329 -18.55 18.60 16.77
N GLY A 330 -19.75 18.27 17.26
CA GLY A 330 -20.60 19.13 18.08
C GLY A 330 -21.42 20.17 17.33
N SER A 331 -21.26 20.31 16.00
CA SER A 331 -22.04 21.27 15.21
C SER A 331 -22.20 20.83 13.74
N PHE A 332 -23.09 21.48 12.99
CA PHE A 332 -23.20 21.31 11.53
C PHE A 332 -22.44 22.41 10.75
N THR A 333 -21.87 23.39 11.45
CA THR A 333 -21.14 24.51 10.83
C THR A 333 -19.81 24.01 10.27
N ASN A 334 -19.52 24.30 8.99
CA ASN A 334 -18.33 23.81 8.29
C ASN A 334 -18.16 22.28 8.37
N TRP A 335 -19.28 21.54 8.43
CA TRP A 335 -19.32 20.09 8.54
C TRP A 335 -19.64 19.40 7.21
N MET A 336 -19.75 18.07 7.20
CA MET A 336 -19.85 17.26 5.97
C MET A 336 -20.98 17.67 5.02
N THR A 337 -20.83 17.29 3.75
CA THR A 337 -21.76 17.63 2.68
C THR A 337 -22.36 16.39 2.03
N GLY A 338 -23.55 16.56 1.44
CA GLY A 338 -24.19 15.58 0.58
C GLY A 338 -24.42 16.14 -0.81
N THR A 339 -24.06 15.36 -1.83
CA THR A 339 -24.30 15.67 -3.24
C THR A 339 -25.54 14.93 -3.72
N LEU A 340 -26.52 15.66 -4.21
CA LEU A 340 -27.72 15.11 -4.85
C LEU A 340 -27.34 14.63 -6.25
N LEU A 341 -27.42 13.33 -6.55
CA LEU A 341 -27.01 12.83 -7.87
C LEU A 341 -28.09 13.06 -8.96
N GLN A 342 -29.30 13.38 -8.54
CA GLN A 342 -30.44 13.73 -9.40
C GLN A 342 -31.14 14.97 -8.85
N THR A 343 -31.98 15.59 -9.68
CA THR A 343 -32.78 16.75 -9.29
C THR A 343 -33.80 16.38 -8.21
N ILE A 344 -33.92 17.19 -7.16
CA ILE A 344 -34.91 17.02 -6.08
C ILE A 344 -35.58 18.36 -5.82
N GLY A 345 -36.91 18.43 -5.95
CA GLY A 345 -37.68 19.63 -5.56
C GLY A 345 -37.21 20.94 -6.19
N GLY A 346 -36.75 20.89 -7.44
CA GLY A 346 -36.23 22.06 -8.17
C GLY A 346 -34.75 22.37 -7.92
N ILE A 347 -34.07 21.63 -7.03
CA ILE A 347 -32.62 21.72 -6.83
C ILE A 347 -31.94 20.88 -7.91
N SER A 348 -30.97 21.45 -8.63
CA SER A 348 -30.26 20.80 -9.73
C SER A 348 -29.53 19.52 -9.29
N ALA A 349 -29.43 18.57 -10.22
CA ALA A 349 -28.53 17.42 -10.06
C ALA A 349 -27.07 17.88 -9.84
N ASN A 350 -26.30 17.05 -9.15
CA ASN A 350 -24.92 17.28 -8.70
C ASN A 350 -24.73 18.46 -7.73
N SER A 351 -25.81 18.99 -7.14
CA SER A 351 -25.70 20.01 -6.10
C SER A 351 -25.15 19.44 -4.81
N THR A 352 -24.03 19.97 -4.33
CA THR A 352 -23.40 19.62 -3.05
C THR A 352 -23.88 20.59 -1.97
N LEU A 353 -24.64 20.08 -1.01
CA LEU A 353 -25.32 20.88 0.01
C LEU A 353 -24.76 20.60 1.41
N ALA A 354 -24.80 21.63 2.27
CA ALA A 354 -24.43 21.50 3.67
C ALA A 354 -25.53 20.77 4.45
N ILE A 355 -25.14 19.80 5.28
CA ILE A 355 -26.07 19.09 6.17
C ILE A 355 -26.41 20.01 7.36
N THR A 356 -27.68 20.04 7.77
CA THR A 356 -28.18 20.86 8.89
C THR A 356 -28.84 20.05 10.00
N SER A 357 -29.28 18.82 9.71
CA SER A 357 -29.82 17.91 10.73
C SER A 357 -29.75 16.46 10.26
N ILE A 358 -29.70 15.52 11.20
CA ILE A 358 -29.75 14.08 10.91
C ILE A 358 -30.62 13.39 11.95
N SER A 359 -31.46 12.46 11.52
CA SER A 359 -32.19 11.54 12.40
C SER A 359 -31.99 10.11 11.94
N SER A 360 -31.30 9.31 12.77
CA SER A 360 -31.16 7.87 12.55
C SER A 360 -32.52 7.16 12.63
N ALA A 361 -33.34 7.50 13.63
CA ALA A 361 -34.66 6.90 13.81
C ALA A 361 -35.62 7.14 12.64
N SER A 362 -35.62 8.36 12.09
CA SER A 362 -36.48 8.71 10.95
C SER A 362 -35.83 8.41 9.59
N ARG A 363 -34.55 8.02 9.58
CA ARG A 363 -33.69 7.90 8.38
C ARG A 363 -33.70 9.16 7.52
N THR A 364 -33.63 10.32 8.15
CA THR A 364 -33.68 11.61 7.46
C THR A 364 -32.40 12.40 7.60
N ILE A 365 -32.00 13.09 6.54
CA ILE A 365 -30.95 14.10 6.56
C ILE A 365 -31.50 15.39 5.96
N SER A 366 -31.29 16.50 6.66
CA SER A 366 -31.65 17.82 6.20
C SER A 366 -30.46 18.56 5.63
N PHE A 367 -30.70 19.37 4.60
CA PHE A 367 -29.70 20.17 3.90
C PHE A 367 -30.18 21.61 3.76
N THR A 368 -29.27 22.57 3.85
CA THR A 368 -29.55 23.94 3.43
C THR A 368 -29.72 23.97 1.91
N CYS A 369 -30.78 24.59 1.42
CA CYS A 369 -31.04 24.73 -0.01
C CYS A 369 -31.64 26.11 -0.33
N THR A 370 -31.79 26.41 -1.61
CA THR A 370 -32.55 27.58 -2.08
C THR A 370 -33.52 27.10 -3.14
N ALA A 371 -34.72 26.74 -2.70
CA ALA A 371 -35.77 26.16 -3.53
C ALA A 371 -37.14 26.44 -2.92
N THR A 372 -38.18 26.40 -3.75
CA THR A 372 -39.56 26.61 -3.30
C THR A 372 -40.03 25.42 -2.45
N ASN A 373 -40.86 25.70 -1.44
CA ASN A 373 -41.48 24.66 -0.62
C ASN A 373 -42.18 23.62 -1.51
N SER A 374 -41.87 22.34 -1.30
CA SER A 374 -42.43 21.22 -2.05
C SER A 374 -42.19 19.92 -1.31
N SER A 375 -42.90 18.85 -1.67
CA SER A 375 -42.63 17.51 -1.17
C SER A 375 -42.99 16.48 -2.21
N GLY A 376 -42.43 15.28 -2.10
CA GLY A 376 -42.73 14.20 -3.04
C GLY A 376 -42.02 12.90 -2.72
N SER A 377 -42.49 11.84 -3.36
CA SER A 377 -41.82 10.54 -3.39
C SER A 377 -40.72 10.54 -4.45
N LEU A 378 -39.65 9.78 -4.19
CA LEU A 378 -38.49 9.64 -5.06
C LEU A 378 -38.35 8.18 -5.49
N SER A 379 -37.91 7.97 -6.73
CA SER A 379 -37.58 6.65 -7.27
C SER A 379 -36.28 6.74 -8.04
N GLY A 380 -35.31 5.87 -7.72
CA GLY A 380 -33.98 5.87 -8.35
C GLY A 380 -33.08 7.07 -8.02
N VAL A 381 -33.47 7.91 -7.05
CA VAL A 381 -32.70 9.08 -6.62
C VAL A 381 -31.69 8.66 -5.55
N LYS A 382 -30.46 9.13 -5.71
CA LYS A 382 -29.32 8.78 -4.86
C LYS A 382 -28.61 10.02 -4.33
N ILE A 383 -28.04 9.88 -3.15
CA ILE A 383 -27.21 10.91 -2.51
C ILE A 383 -25.84 10.32 -2.20
N ARG A 384 -24.79 11.09 -2.46
CA ARG A 384 -23.40 10.74 -2.17
C ARG A 384 -22.81 11.69 -1.14
N PHE A 385 -22.10 11.17 -0.16
CA PHE A 385 -21.55 11.98 0.94
C PHE A 385 -20.05 12.16 0.82
N TYR A 386 -19.58 13.35 1.20
CA TYR A 386 -18.17 13.72 1.16
C TYR A 386 -17.75 14.35 2.47
N LYS A 387 -16.62 13.87 3.01
CA LYS A 387 -16.02 14.45 4.22
C LYS A 387 -15.44 15.84 3.93
N HIS A 388 -14.68 15.97 2.85
CA HIS A 388 -13.79 17.11 2.63
C HIS A 388 -14.37 18.22 1.72
N ARG A 389 -15.44 17.95 0.96
CA ARG A 389 -16.00 18.91 -0.02
C ARG A 389 -16.73 20.06 0.66
N LEU A 390 -16.51 21.29 0.21
CA LEU A 390 -17.32 22.45 0.57
C LEU A 390 -18.72 22.39 -0.09
N PRO A 391 -19.76 22.99 0.51
CA PRO A 391 -21.04 23.16 -0.17
C PRO A 391 -20.87 24.08 -1.38
N ASP A 392 -21.67 23.88 -2.42
CA ASP A 392 -21.60 24.72 -3.61
C ASP A 392 -22.05 26.15 -3.27
N ILE A 393 -21.34 27.14 -3.82
CA ILE A 393 -21.78 28.55 -3.77
C ILE A 393 -22.96 28.75 -4.72
N THR A 394 -22.91 28.10 -5.89
CA THR A 394 -24.01 28.03 -6.86
C THR A 394 -24.39 26.56 -7.05
N PRO A 395 -25.65 26.16 -6.85
CA PRO A 395 -26.05 24.75 -6.96
C PRO A 395 -25.55 24.07 -8.23
N GLY A 396 -24.83 22.95 -8.08
CA GLY A 396 -24.28 22.17 -9.20
C GLY A 396 -22.87 22.61 -9.64
N THR A 397 -22.30 23.66 -9.06
CA THR A 397 -20.91 24.09 -9.33
C THR A 397 -20.00 23.66 -8.20
N THR A 398 -19.47 22.44 -8.29
CA THR A 398 -18.52 21.91 -7.30
C THR A 398 -17.29 22.81 -7.19
N ILE A 399 -16.92 23.16 -5.96
CA ILE A 399 -15.66 23.87 -5.67
C ILE A 399 -14.50 22.90 -5.89
N THR A 400 -13.58 23.24 -6.80
CA THR A 400 -12.48 22.35 -7.23
C THR A 400 -11.10 22.76 -6.71
N ASN A 401 -10.98 23.92 -6.09
CA ASN A 401 -9.70 24.50 -5.66
C ASN A 401 -9.49 24.48 -4.14
N GLN A 402 -10.47 24.03 -3.37
CA GLN A 402 -10.41 24.01 -1.91
C GLN A 402 -11.13 22.80 -1.32
N VAL A 403 -10.59 22.31 -0.21
CA VAL A 403 -11.18 21.24 0.62
C VAL A 403 -11.03 21.56 2.10
N ARG A 404 -11.85 20.92 2.93
CA ARG A 404 -11.78 21.01 4.39
C ARG A 404 -10.95 19.88 4.97
N HIS A 405 -10.04 20.24 5.87
CA HIS A 405 -9.36 19.31 6.76
C HIS A 405 -10.03 19.31 8.13
N PHE A 406 -10.12 18.11 8.74
CA PHE A 406 -10.57 17.93 10.11
C PHE A 406 -9.47 17.24 10.91
N THR A 407 -9.12 17.79 12.07
CA THR A 407 -8.06 17.29 12.94
C THR A 407 -8.33 15.88 13.46
N VAL A 408 -7.26 15.09 13.47
CA VAL A 408 -7.23 13.72 14.01
C VAL A 408 -6.50 13.66 15.37
N GLN A 409 -6.13 14.81 15.96
CA GLN A 409 -5.38 14.85 17.21
C GLN A 409 -6.07 14.07 18.35
N GLY A 410 -5.31 13.22 19.05
CA GLY A 410 -5.80 12.43 20.17
C GLY A 410 -6.76 11.29 19.79
N ARG A 411 -6.82 10.91 18.51
CA ARG A 411 -7.71 9.85 18.01
C ARG A 411 -6.92 8.63 17.57
N GLY A 412 -7.45 7.44 17.88
CA GLY A 412 -6.93 6.18 17.37
C GLY A 412 -7.45 5.88 15.95
N PHE A 413 -6.71 5.04 15.22
CA PHE A 413 -7.19 4.43 13.98
C PHE A 413 -7.83 3.08 14.28
N ILE A 414 -9.06 2.88 13.80
CA ILE A 414 -9.80 1.63 13.94
C ILE A 414 -10.01 1.10 12.53
N SER A 415 -9.78 -0.20 12.34
CA SER A 415 -10.12 -0.85 11.07
C SER A 415 -11.63 -0.80 10.88
N VAL A 416 -12.07 -0.41 9.69
CA VAL A 416 -13.44 -0.71 9.26
C VAL A 416 -13.67 -2.22 9.26
N MET A 417 -14.92 -2.65 9.29
CA MET A 417 -15.37 -4.03 9.37
C MET A 417 -15.32 -4.67 10.76
N ASP A 418 -15.41 -3.83 11.79
CA ASP A 418 -15.74 -4.33 13.12
C ASP A 418 -17.16 -4.92 13.11
N THR A 419 -17.25 -6.20 13.49
CA THR A 419 -18.49 -6.98 13.63
C THR A 419 -19.55 -6.23 14.42
N ASP A 420 -19.13 -5.34 15.34
CA ASP A 420 -20.03 -4.66 16.25
C ASP A 420 -20.58 -3.33 15.76
N SER A 421 -20.02 -2.64 14.73
CA SER A 421 -20.70 -1.51 14.01
C SER A 421 -19.87 -0.60 13.06
N GLU A 422 -18.56 -0.78 12.86
CA GLU A 422 -17.77 0.16 12.05
C GLU A 422 -17.74 -0.19 10.56
N TRP A 423 -18.73 0.23 9.77
CA TRP A 423 -18.83 -0.12 8.34
C TRP A 423 -18.53 1.02 7.36
N ILE A 424 -18.28 2.23 7.88
CA ILE A 424 -17.96 3.44 7.10
C ILE A 424 -16.61 3.96 7.55
N GLY A 425 -15.63 3.98 6.64
CA GLY A 425 -14.28 4.47 6.91
C GLY A 425 -14.13 5.99 6.84
N GLY A 426 -13.11 6.50 7.52
CA GLY A 426 -12.65 7.89 7.38
C GLY A 426 -13.37 8.92 8.26
N LEU A 427 -14.39 8.53 9.02
CA LEU A 427 -15.12 9.41 9.95
C LEU A 427 -14.52 9.37 11.36
N ARG A 428 -14.69 10.47 12.11
CA ARG A 428 -14.28 10.52 13.50
C ARG A 428 -15.33 9.80 14.35
N ARG A 429 -14.89 9.20 15.45
CA ARG A 429 -15.74 8.50 16.41
C ARG A 429 -15.36 8.91 17.81
N ARG A 430 -16.31 8.84 18.75
CA ARG A 430 -15.98 8.85 20.18
C ARG A 430 -15.41 7.49 20.55
N ASP A 431 -14.67 7.47 21.65
CA ASP A 431 -14.19 6.22 22.21
C ASP A 431 -15.37 5.37 22.74
N ARG A 432 -15.21 4.05 22.67
CA ARG A 432 -16.20 3.12 23.23
C ARG A 432 -15.89 2.92 24.69
N PHE A 433 -16.74 3.51 25.52
CA PHE A 433 -16.65 3.32 26.96
C PHE A 433 -16.83 1.85 27.31
N GLN A 434 -15.91 1.31 28.12
CA GLN A 434 -16.00 -0.07 28.58
C GLN A 434 -17.18 -0.21 29.54
N GLY A 435 -18.03 -1.22 29.28
CA GLY A 435 -19.05 -1.62 30.24
C GLY A 435 -18.41 -1.97 31.58
N HIS A 436 -18.93 -1.40 32.66
CA HIS A 436 -18.49 -1.69 34.01
C HIS A 436 -19.61 -1.42 35.02
N TYR A 437 -19.52 -2.06 36.18
CA TYR A 437 -20.35 -1.73 37.34
C TYR A 437 -19.59 -0.80 38.28
N HIS A 438 -20.31 -0.14 39.19
CA HIS A 438 -19.70 0.56 40.31
C HIS A 438 -19.99 -0.15 41.62
N GLU A 439 -18.99 -0.24 42.48
CA GLU A 439 -19.18 -0.68 43.86
C GLU A 439 -19.91 0.40 44.68
N LEU A 440 -20.73 0.01 45.65
CA LEU A 440 -21.38 0.93 46.58
C LEU A 440 -20.87 0.75 48.02
N TYR A 441 -20.68 1.85 48.74
CA TYR A 441 -20.38 1.87 50.16
C TYR A 441 -21.65 1.60 50.97
N GLY A 442 -21.62 0.56 51.80
CA GLY A 442 -22.64 0.35 52.84
C GLY A 442 -23.90 -0.38 52.38
N MET A 443 -23.78 -1.47 51.61
CA MET A 443 -24.82 -2.50 51.72
C MET A 443 -24.88 -2.96 53.18
N ILE A 444 -25.98 -2.61 53.84
CA ILE A 444 -26.34 -3.08 55.17
C ILE A 444 -26.49 -4.60 55.06
N GLY A 445 -25.52 -5.37 55.54
CA GLY A 445 -25.66 -6.83 55.58
C GLY A 445 -24.41 -7.70 55.77
N SER A 446 -23.17 -7.21 55.71
CA SER A 446 -22.03 -8.07 56.07
C SER A 446 -20.99 -7.31 56.89
N TYR A 447 -20.99 -7.59 58.20
CA TYR A 447 -19.97 -7.18 59.16
C TYR A 447 -18.64 -7.96 58.94
N SER A 448 -18.52 -8.71 57.84
CA SER A 448 -17.33 -9.47 57.48
C SER A 448 -17.29 -9.73 55.97
N GLY A 449 -16.80 -8.76 55.21
CA GLY A 449 -16.29 -8.99 53.84
C GLY A 449 -17.34 -9.13 52.73
N SER A 450 -17.01 -8.51 51.59
CA SER A 450 -17.51 -8.74 50.23
C SER A 450 -19.03 -8.81 50.04
N SER A 451 -19.68 -7.68 49.77
CA SER A 451 -20.96 -7.69 49.05
C SER A 451 -20.99 -6.57 48.01
N THR A 452 -20.96 -6.96 46.73
CA THR A 452 -21.18 -6.11 45.56
C THR A 452 -22.67 -6.05 45.25
N ALA A 453 -23.29 -4.87 45.32
CA ALA A 453 -24.62 -4.66 44.75
C ALA A 453 -24.48 -4.55 43.22
N HIS A 454 -24.95 -5.56 42.48
CA HIS A 454 -24.95 -5.51 41.01
C HIS A 454 -26.28 -4.93 40.52
N PHE A 455 -26.27 -3.71 39.98
CA PHE A 455 -27.41 -3.17 39.25
C PHE A 455 -27.25 -3.47 37.76
N GLY A 456 -27.73 -4.64 37.34
CA GLY A 456 -28.00 -4.96 35.93
C GLY A 456 -29.41 -4.49 35.54
N GLY A 457 -29.62 -4.12 34.27
CA GLY A 457 -30.78 -3.39 33.74
C GLY A 457 -32.17 -4.07 33.79
N ALA A 458 -32.48 -4.87 34.82
CA ALA A 458 -33.76 -5.55 34.98
C ALA A 458 -34.34 -5.47 36.41
N SER A 459 -34.12 -4.35 37.14
CA SER A 459 -34.79 -4.12 38.42
C SER A 459 -35.69 -2.88 38.36
N PRO A 460 -37.03 -3.05 38.32
CA PRO A 460 -38.00 -1.95 38.30
C PRO A 460 -38.22 -1.37 39.71
N ASN A 461 -37.15 -1.05 40.43
CA ASN A 461 -37.24 -0.37 41.72
C ASN A 461 -36.61 1.02 41.64
N THR A 462 -37.46 1.97 41.27
CA THR A 462 -37.40 3.38 41.62
C THR A 462 -37.30 3.56 43.15
N TYR A 463 -36.40 4.45 43.59
CA TYR A 463 -36.01 4.82 44.97
C TYR A 463 -34.86 4.02 45.59
N LEU A 464 -33.66 4.59 45.54
CA LEU A 464 -32.46 4.00 46.15
C LEU A 464 -31.85 4.77 47.32
N PHE A 465 -32.36 5.90 47.81
CA PHE A 465 -31.82 6.51 49.03
C PHE A 465 -32.87 7.32 49.82
N GLN A 466 -33.23 6.86 51.02
CA GLN A 466 -33.80 7.72 52.06
C GLN A 466 -32.74 7.84 53.17
N GLY A 467 -31.70 8.65 52.94
CA GLY A 467 -30.57 8.71 53.88
C GLY A 467 -29.32 9.38 53.33
N GLY A 468 -29.47 10.53 52.66
CA GLY A 468 -28.32 11.40 52.37
C GLY A 468 -28.06 12.34 53.55
N GLY A 469 -27.32 11.88 54.56
CA GLY A 469 -26.67 12.81 55.50
C GLY A 469 -25.64 13.70 54.79
N ALA A 470 -25.12 14.72 55.47
CA ALA A 470 -24.23 15.76 54.94
C ALA A 470 -22.90 15.30 54.30
N SER A 471 -22.65 13.98 54.20
CA SER A 471 -21.42 13.38 53.66
C SER A 471 -21.57 12.70 52.29
N GLY A 472 -22.73 12.79 51.62
CA GLY A 472 -22.87 12.65 50.17
C GLY A 472 -22.24 11.42 49.46
N GLN A 473 -23.11 10.50 49.03
CA GLN A 473 -22.97 9.51 47.94
C GLN A 473 -22.14 8.21 48.20
N PRO A 474 -22.70 7.00 47.93
CA PRO A 474 -22.04 5.71 48.17
C PRO A 474 -21.26 5.13 46.99
N VAL A 475 -21.18 5.76 45.81
CA VAL A 475 -20.53 5.15 44.63
C VAL A 475 -19.00 5.14 44.76
N ARG A 476 -18.35 3.98 44.60
CA ARG A 476 -16.90 3.75 44.74
C ARG A 476 -16.26 3.34 43.40
N THR A 477 -15.33 2.39 43.46
CA THR A 477 -14.47 1.93 42.37
C THR A 477 -15.26 1.23 41.27
N PRO A 478 -14.87 1.42 40.00
CA PRO A 478 -15.40 0.62 38.90
C PRO A 478 -14.98 -0.84 39.08
N ASN A 479 -15.88 -1.78 38.81
CA ASN A 479 -15.65 -3.23 38.88
C ASN A 479 -16.15 -3.91 37.59
N THR A 480 -15.62 -5.11 37.30
CA THR A 480 -15.96 -5.87 36.10
C THR A 480 -17.45 -6.18 36.04
N ASP A 481 -18.03 -6.08 34.85
CA ASP A 481 -19.40 -6.51 34.58
C ASP A 481 -19.52 -7.98 34.18
N GLY A 482 -18.39 -8.71 34.16
CA GLY A 482 -18.30 -10.12 33.80
C GLY A 482 -18.23 -10.39 32.29
N ASN A 483 -18.63 -9.44 31.44
CA ASN A 483 -18.66 -9.61 29.98
C ASN A 483 -17.52 -8.85 29.28
N ASN A 484 -17.16 -7.68 29.80
CA ASN A 484 -16.21 -6.76 29.18
C ASN A 484 -14.84 -6.74 29.89
N GLY A 485 -14.58 -7.67 30.82
CA GLY A 485 -13.33 -7.78 31.57
C GLY A 485 -13.14 -6.72 32.68
N PRO A 486 -11.96 -6.63 33.31
CA PRO A 486 -11.66 -5.62 34.33
C PRO A 486 -11.67 -4.19 33.75
N PRO A 487 -12.29 -3.21 34.42
CA PRO A 487 -12.33 -1.83 33.93
C PRO A 487 -10.94 -1.20 33.83
N ARG A 488 -10.69 -0.44 32.75
CA ARG A 488 -9.48 0.38 32.61
C ARG A 488 -9.45 1.48 33.67
N THR A 489 -8.34 1.61 34.41
CA THR A 489 -8.18 2.58 35.52
C THR A 489 -7.28 3.78 35.17
N GLY A 490 -7.08 4.06 33.87
CA GLY A 490 -6.32 5.21 33.39
C GLY A 490 -7.14 6.51 33.34
N LYS A 491 -6.45 7.67 33.33
CA LYS A 491 -7.09 9.00 33.14
C LYS A 491 -7.75 9.18 31.77
N THR A 492 -7.41 8.31 30.82
CA THR A 492 -7.97 8.31 29.48
C THR A 492 -8.32 6.88 29.08
N THR A 493 -9.38 6.74 28.31
CA THR A 493 -9.84 5.45 27.77
C THR A 493 -9.22 5.12 26.40
N ASP A 494 -8.44 6.06 25.85
CA ASP A 494 -7.78 5.99 24.55
C ASP A 494 -6.99 4.69 24.33
N VAL A 495 -6.92 4.27 23.06
CA VAL A 495 -6.06 3.18 22.62
C VAL A 495 -4.60 3.63 22.76
N ARG A 496 -3.95 3.34 23.89
CA ARG A 496 -2.52 3.61 24.12
C ARG A 496 -1.67 2.66 23.27
N GLY A 497 -1.58 2.91 21.97
CA GLY A 497 -0.82 2.07 21.04
C GLY A 497 0.33 2.79 20.36
N ILE A 498 0.14 4.04 19.92
CA ILE A 498 1.12 4.78 19.09
C ILE A 498 1.14 6.25 19.51
N SER A 499 2.33 6.78 19.82
CA SER A 499 2.57 8.20 20.06
C SER A 499 3.37 8.76 18.89
N GLY A 500 2.68 9.39 17.94
CA GLY A 500 3.30 10.02 16.77
C GLY A 500 2.29 10.85 15.96
N PHE A 501 2.79 11.72 15.10
CA PHE A 501 2.00 12.56 14.21
C PHE A 501 1.67 11.82 12.92
N PRO A 502 0.38 11.59 12.61
CA PRO A 502 -0.02 10.99 11.34
C PRO A 502 0.11 12.01 10.20
N TYR A 503 0.74 11.57 9.12
CA TYR A 503 0.96 12.31 7.88
C TYR A 503 0.26 11.64 6.71
N ILE A 504 -0.13 12.44 5.71
CA ILE A 504 -0.63 11.98 4.42
C ILE A 504 0.19 12.60 3.29
N PHE A 505 0.60 11.82 2.30
CA PHE A 505 1.31 12.36 1.14
C PHE A 505 0.39 13.25 0.30
N VAL A 506 0.85 14.47 0.01
CA VAL A 506 0.04 15.51 -0.65
C VAL A 506 0.19 15.54 -2.16
N ARG A 507 1.17 14.81 -2.69
CA ARG A 507 1.42 14.58 -4.11
C ARG A 507 2.10 13.23 -4.25
N ARG A 508 2.07 12.67 -5.46
CA ARG A 508 2.90 11.51 -5.77
C ARG A 508 4.36 11.91 -5.63
N VAL A 509 5.07 11.25 -4.72
CA VAL A 509 6.53 11.39 -4.64
C VAL A 509 7.07 10.33 -5.58
N LEU A 510 7.24 10.76 -6.83
CA LEU A 510 8.09 10.04 -7.78
C LEU A 510 9.49 10.04 -7.25
#